data_AF-A0A1F8RBL6-F1
#
_entry.id   AF-A0A1F8RBL6-F1
#
_cell.length_a   1.000
_cell.length_b   1.000
_cell.length_c   1.000
_cell.angle_alpha   90.00
_cell.angle_beta   90.00
_cell.angle_gamma   90.00
#
_symmetry.space_group_name_H-M   'P 1'
#
loop_
_entity.id
_entity.type
_entity.pdbx_description
1 polymer ?
#
loop_
_entity_poly.entity_id
_entity_poly.type
_entity_poly.pdbx_seq_one_letter_code
_entity_poly.pdbx_strand_id
1 'polypeptide(L)'
;MYSDPIADLLTRLRNALMAGHSSVSVPSSKLKLAIAQILKEEGYIDDYAVVTDEGAPQSVLRLTLKYVGARREKRPVISGVERVSSPGRRVYARKKDIPWVLSGMGIAILST
;
A
#
# COMPACT_ATOMS: atom_id res chain seq x y z
N MET A 1 1.73 5.79 -20.34
CA MET A 1 1.91 4.32 -20.29
C MET A 1 2.16 3.94 -18.84
N TYR A 2 1.36 3.04 -18.27
CA TYR A 2 1.41 2.69 -16.84
C TYR A 2 1.84 1.23 -16.74
N SER A 3 3.12 0.98 -16.42
CA SER A 3 3.73 -0.36 -16.57
C SER A 3 3.46 -1.27 -15.38
N ASP A 4 3.49 -0.75 -14.15
CA ASP A 4 3.17 -1.50 -12.92
C ASP A 4 2.22 -0.71 -12.00
N PRO A 5 0.91 -1.05 -12.01
CA PRO A 5 -0.08 -0.43 -11.13
C PRO A 5 0.15 -0.59 -9.64
N ILE A 6 0.83 -1.65 -9.22
CA ILE A 6 1.11 -1.92 -7.82
C ILE A 6 2.30 -1.07 -7.38
N ALA A 7 3.34 -0.97 -8.21
CA ALA A 7 4.48 -0.11 -7.94
C ALA A 7 4.07 1.36 -7.81
N ASP A 8 3.15 1.85 -8.65
CA ASP A 8 2.62 3.22 -8.53
C ASP A 8 1.82 3.42 -7.23
N LEU A 9 0.97 2.46 -6.83
CA LEU A 9 0.28 2.50 -5.53
C LEU A 9 1.30 2.65 -4.37
N LEU A 10 2.30 1.77 -4.32
CA LEU A 10 3.29 1.77 -3.23
C LEU A 10 4.15 3.04 -3.25
N THR A 11 4.46 3.55 -4.44
CA THR A 11 5.22 4.80 -4.61
C THR A 11 4.42 6.00 -4.12
N ARG A 12 3.14 6.12 -4.50
CA ARG A 12 2.25 7.19 -4.02
C ARG A 12 2.06 7.13 -2.50
N LEU A 13 1.90 5.92 -1.95
CA LEU A 13 1.82 5.70 -0.51
C LEU A 13 3.09 6.22 0.19
N ARG A 14 4.26 5.80 -0.26
CA ARG A 14 5.56 6.25 0.28
C ARG A 14 5.69 7.77 0.23
N ASN A 15 5.40 8.36 -0.93
CA ASN A 15 5.51 9.81 -1.10
C ASN A 15 4.52 10.57 -0.21
N ALA A 16 3.29 10.09 -0.06
CA ALA A 16 2.28 10.69 0.81
C ALA A 16 2.67 10.61 2.29
N LEU A 17 3.28 9.50 2.72
CA LEU A 17 3.81 9.34 4.08
C LEU A 17 4.97 10.30 4.35
N MET A 18 5.89 10.44 3.38
CA MET A 18 7.02 11.39 3.48
C MET A 18 6.53 12.85 3.52
N ALA A 19 5.47 13.17 2.79
CA ALA A 19 4.87 14.50 2.78
C ALA A 19 3.93 14.76 3.99
N GLY A 20 3.68 13.76 4.84
CA GLY A 20 2.80 13.90 6.01
C GLY A 20 1.31 14.07 5.66
N HIS A 21 0.87 13.59 4.49
CA HIS A 21 -0.53 13.68 4.08
C HIS A 21 -1.44 12.79 4.93
N SER A 22 -2.68 13.22 5.14
CA SER A 22 -3.69 12.44 5.87
C SER A 22 -4.26 11.28 5.05
N SER A 23 -4.29 11.41 3.73
CA SER A 23 -4.82 10.39 2.84
C SER A 23 -4.08 10.39 1.50
N VAL A 24 -4.18 9.27 0.77
CA VAL A 24 -3.71 9.15 -0.61
C VAL A 24 -4.79 8.53 -1.49
N SER A 25 -4.94 9.05 -2.70
CA SER A 25 -5.91 8.58 -3.68
C SER A 25 -5.21 7.92 -4.86
N VAL A 26 -5.68 6.74 -5.25
CA VAL A 26 -5.18 5.99 -6.40
C VAL A 26 -6.34 5.43 -7.22
N PRO A 27 -6.15 5.18 -8.53
CA PRO A 27 -7.15 4.43 -9.31
C PRO A 27 -7.42 3.07 -8.68
N SER A 28 -8.69 2.71 -8.49
CA SER A 28 -9.07 1.46 -7.85
C SER A 28 -8.78 0.25 -8.76
N SER A 29 -8.52 -0.89 -8.14
CA SER A 29 -8.54 -2.19 -8.81
C SER A 29 -8.75 -3.28 -7.76
N LYS A 30 -9.20 -4.47 -8.17
CA LYS A 30 -9.40 -5.60 -7.24
C LYS A 30 -8.13 -5.94 -6.46
N LEU A 31 -6.97 -5.92 -7.12
CA LEU A 31 -5.68 -6.18 -6.47
C LEU A 31 -5.28 -5.06 -5.50
N LYS A 32 -5.48 -3.79 -5.85
CA LYS A 32 -5.18 -2.67 -4.96
C LYS A 32 -6.10 -2.67 -3.73
N LEU A 33 -7.36 -3.07 -3.91
CA LEU A 33 -8.31 -3.27 -2.82
C LEU A 33 -7.87 -4.37 -1.86
N ALA A 34 -7.45 -5.53 -2.38
CA ALA A 34 -6.93 -6.62 -1.55
C ALA A 34 -5.69 -6.18 -0.75
N ILE A 35 -4.77 -5.43 -1.37
CA ILE A 35 -3.60 -4.87 -0.66
C ILE A 35 -4.05 -3.90 0.43
N ALA A 36 -4.99 -2.98 0.14
CA ALA A 36 -5.49 -2.03 1.12
C ALA A 36 -6.19 -2.71 2.31
N GLN A 37 -6.95 -3.77 2.05
CA GLN A 37 -7.58 -4.58 3.06
C GLN A 37 -6.53 -5.20 4.00
N ILE A 38 -5.51 -5.85 3.46
CA ILE A 38 -4.42 -6.44 4.27
C ILE A 38 -3.70 -5.36 5.10
N LEU A 39 -3.40 -4.20 4.49
CA LEU A 39 -2.77 -3.09 5.22
C LEU A 39 -3.63 -2.58 6.38
N LYS A 40 -4.96 -2.62 6.25
CA LYS A 40 -5.88 -2.23 7.33
C LYS A 40 -5.95 -3.30 8.41
N GLU A 41 -6.09 -4.57 8.03
CA GLU A 41 -6.15 -5.71 8.96
C GLU A 41 -4.89 -5.82 9.82
N GLU A 42 -3.72 -5.58 9.23
CA GLU A 42 -2.42 -5.55 9.92
C GLU A 42 -2.16 -4.22 10.66
N GLY A 43 -3.09 -3.25 10.57
CA GLY A 43 -3.05 -2.01 11.34
C GLY A 43 -2.07 -0.93 10.84
N TYR A 44 -1.58 -1.06 9.60
CA TYR A 44 -0.66 -0.10 8.96
C TYR A 44 -1.34 1.17 8.45
N ILE A 45 -2.62 1.08 8.07
CA ILE A 45 -3.47 2.23 7.70
C ILE A 45 -4.67 2.30 8.63
N ASP A 46 -5.31 3.47 8.76
CA ASP A 46 -6.51 3.62 9.59
C ASP A 46 -7.74 3.08 8.88
N ASP A 47 -7.94 3.46 7.61
CA ASP A 47 -9.08 3.01 6.83
C ASP A 47 -8.83 3.14 5.32
N TYR A 48 -9.73 2.57 4.52
CA TYR A 48 -9.79 2.81 3.09
C TYR A 48 -11.24 2.92 2.60
N ALA A 49 -11.46 3.71 1.55
CA ALA A 49 -12.76 3.89 0.93
C ALA A 49 -12.64 3.81 -0.59
N VAL A 50 -13.64 3.21 -1.23
CA VAL A 50 -13.82 3.29 -2.68
C VAL A 50 -14.79 4.43 -2.97
N VAL A 51 -14.31 5.47 -3.62
CA VAL A 51 -15.10 6.62 -4.04
C VAL A 51 -15.35 6.49 -5.54
N THR A 52 -16.62 6.57 -5.94
CA THR A 52 -17.02 6.60 -7.34
C THR A 52 -17.75 7.91 -7.56
N ASP A 53 -17.14 8.83 -8.30
CA ASP A 53 -17.80 10.08 -8.67
C ASP A 53 -18.73 9.84 -9.86
N GLU A 54 -19.90 10.50 -9.87
CA GLU A 54 -20.84 10.43 -10.99
C GLU A 54 -20.17 10.95 -12.27
N GLY A 55 -20.10 10.11 -13.31
CA GLY A 55 -19.44 10.43 -14.58
C GLY A 55 -17.95 10.13 -14.63
N ALA A 56 -17.32 9.66 -13.55
CA ALA A 56 -15.92 9.23 -13.59
C ALA A 56 -15.77 7.86 -14.26
N PRO A 57 -14.79 7.67 -15.18
CA PRO A 57 -14.62 6.41 -15.91
C PRO A 57 -14.08 5.28 -15.02
N GLN A 58 -13.51 5.59 -13.87
CA GLN A 58 -12.98 4.60 -12.92
C GLN A 58 -13.19 5.08 -11.49
N SER A 59 -13.45 4.13 -10.59
CA SER A 59 -13.50 4.42 -9.15
C SER A 59 -12.10 4.65 -8.59
N VAL A 60 -12.04 5.41 -7.50
CA VAL A 60 -10.82 5.81 -6.81
C VAL A 60 -10.76 5.11 -5.46
N LEU A 61 -9.62 4.51 -5.15
CA LEU A 61 -9.32 3.99 -3.83
C LEU A 61 -8.60 5.07 -3.03
N ARG A 62 -9.23 5.49 -1.94
CA ARG A 62 -8.67 6.45 -0.97
C ARG A 62 -8.21 5.71 0.28
N LEU A 63 -6.95 5.87 0.63
CA LEU A 63 -6.33 5.27 1.81
C LEU A 63 -6.12 6.36 2.86
N THR A 64 -6.57 6.13 4.09
CA THR A 64 -6.36 7.02 5.25
C THR A 64 -5.09 6.58 5.98
N LEU A 65 -4.09 7.46 6.01
CA LEU A 65 -2.75 7.13 6.48
C LEU A 65 -2.65 7.30 8.00
N LYS A 66 -2.07 6.29 8.63
CA LYS A 66 -1.90 6.23 10.08
C LYS A 66 -0.53 6.75 10.50
N TYR A 67 -0.53 7.50 11.58
CA TYR A 67 0.67 8.07 12.17
C TYR A 67 0.64 7.98 13.69
N VAL A 68 1.81 7.90 14.29
CA VAL A 68 2.01 7.81 15.75
C VAL A 68 2.84 9.00 16.25
N GLY A 69 2.68 9.34 17.53
CA GLY A 69 3.45 10.40 18.21
C GLY A 69 2.72 11.74 18.35
N ALA A 70 3.35 12.66 19.08
CA ALA A 70 2.80 13.99 19.34
C ALA A 70 2.83 14.88 18.07
N ARG A 71 2.06 15.97 18.08
CA ARG A 71 1.82 16.85 16.91
C ARG A 71 3.10 17.36 16.21
N ARG A 72 4.22 17.49 16.94
CA ARG A 72 5.54 17.92 16.43
C ARG A 72 6.48 16.76 16.04
N GLU A 73 6.19 15.54 16.45
CA GLU A 73 7.01 14.33 16.22
C GLU A 73 6.19 13.22 15.59
N LYS A 74 5.29 13.60 14.68
CA LYS A 74 4.37 12.66 14.03
C LYS A 74 5.18 11.76 13.09
N ARG A 75 5.24 10.46 13.37
CA ARG A 75 5.95 9.45 12.57
C ARG A 75 4.92 8.57 11.84
N PRO A 76 5.15 8.25 10.55
CA PRO A 76 4.28 7.30 9.85
C PRO A 76 4.41 5.91 10.49
N VAL A 77 3.29 5.19 10.60
CA VAL A 77 3.31 3.79 11.08
C VAL A 77 4.05 2.90 10.08
N ILE A 78 3.88 3.18 8.80
CA ILE A 78 4.59 2.51 7.72
C ILE A 78 5.99 3.15 7.59
N SER A 79 7.02 2.39 7.94
CA SER A 79 8.43 2.81 7.82
C SER A 79 9.01 2.61 6.42
N GLY A 80 8.49 1.64 5.67
CA GLY A 80 8.95 1.35 4.31
C GLY A 80 7.98 0.43 3.57
N VAL A 81 7.93 0.58 2.25
CA VAL A 81 7.20 -0.30 1.33
C VAL A 81 8.01 -0.51 0.06
N GLU A 82 8.03 -1.74 -0.44
CA GLU A 82 8.81 -2.12 -1.61
C GLU A 82 8.07 -3.12 -2.49
N ARG A 83 8.23 -2.98 -3.81
CA ARG A 83 7.70 -3.90 -4.80
C ARG A 83 8.77 -4.93 -5.19
N VAL A 84 8.59 -6.19 -4.76
CA VAL A 84 9.57 -7.27 -5.00
C VAL A 84 9.48 -7.90 -6.40
N SER A 85 8.29 -8.19 -6.90
CA SER A 85 8.10 -8.69 -8.28
C SER A 85 7.77 -7.51 -9.20
N SER A 86 8.26 -7.47 -10.44
CA SER A 86 7.86 -6.44 -11.41
C SER A 86 7.49 -7.08 -12.74
N PRO A 87 6.80 -6.37 -13.66
CA PRO A 87 6.48 -6.92 -14.98
C PRO A 87 7.71 -7.38 -15.75
N GLY A 88 8.83 -6.66 -15.63
CA GLY A 88 10.10 -7.03 -16.27
C GLY A 88 10.86 -8.15 -15.56
N ARG A 89 10.55 -8.44 -14.29
CA ARG A 89 11.15 -9.53 -13.53
C ARG A 89 10.17 -10.08 -12.49
N ARG A 90 9.51 -11.19 -12.83
CA ARG A 90 8.62 -11.88 -11.90
C ARG A 90 9.41 -12.64 -10.85
N VAL A 91 8.97 -12.54 -9.60
CA VAL A 91 9.56 -13.23 -8.45
C VAL A 91 8.46 -14.08 -7.83
N TYR A 92 8.71 -15.39 -7.75
CA TYR A 92 7.81 -16.37 -7.16
C TYR A 92 8.55 -17.10 -6.04
N ALA A 93 7.87 -17.37 -4.94
CA ALA A 93 8.44 -18.09 -3.80
C ALA A 93 7.58 -19.33 -3.51
N ARG A 94 8.23 -20.45 -3.21
CA ARG A 94 7.55 -21.62 -2.63
C ARG A 94 7.35 -21.38 -1.13
N LYS A 95 6.43 -22.14 -0.50
CA LYS A 95 6.11 -22.01 0.93
C LYS A 95 7.35 -21.94 1.85
N LYS A 96 8.37 -22.75 1.57
CA LYS A 96 9.62 -22.83 2.35
C LYS A 96 10.61 -21.68 2.08
N ASP A 97 10.39 -20.93 1.00
CA ASP A 97 11.27 -19.85 0.53
C ASP A 97 10.64 -18.46 0.79
N ILE A 98 9.52 -18.38 1.54
CA ILE A 98 8.88 -17.12 1.89
C ILE A 98 9.81 -16.35 2.84
N PRO A 99 10.24 -15.13 2.50
CA PRO A 99 11.17 -14.38 3.32
C PRO A 99 10.48 -13.81 4.56
N TRP A 100 11.23 -13.74 5.66
CA TRP A 100 10.85 -12.98 6.85
C TRP A 100 11.20 -11.51 6.63
N VAL A 101 10.24 -10.61 6.84
CA VAL A 101 10.46 -9.17 6.72
C VAL A 101 10.74 -8.58 8.10
N LEU A 102 11.86 -7.85 8.22
CA LEU A 102 12.31 -7.22 9.48
C LEU A 102 12.26 -8.19 10.67
N SER A 103 12.75 -9.43 10.47
CA SER A 103 12.74 -10.49 11.49
C SER A 103 11.35 -10.76 12.11
N GLY A 104 10.29 -10.61 11.33
CA GLY A 104 8.90 -10.84 11.77
C GLY A 104 8.16 -9.59 12.23
N MET A 105 8.81 -8.42 12.25
CA MET A 105 8.15 -7.15 12.56
C MET A 105 7.43 -6.53 11.35
N GLY A 106 7.71 -7.02 10.14
CA GLY A 106 7.04 -6.59 8.92
C GLY A 106 6.31 -7.74 8.24
N ILE A 107 5.49 -7.40 7.26
CA ILE A 107 4.72 -8.37 6.47
C ILE A 107 5.26 -8.49 5.05
N ALA A 108 5.09 -9.68 4.46
CA ALA A 108 5.23 -9.90 3.03
C ALA A 108 3.86 -10.24 2.45
N ILE A 109 3.40 -9.47 1.46
CA ILE A 109 2.13 -9.72 0.76
C ILE A 109 2.43 -10.51 -0.52
N LEU A 110 1.88 -11.73 -0.62
CA LEU A 110 2.03 -12.60 -1.78
C LEU A 110 0.66 -12.91 -2.38
N SER A 111 0.61 -13.02 -3.71
CA SER A 111 -0.55 -13.59 -4.41
C SER A 111 -0.34 -15.09 -4.53
N THR A 112 -1.28 -15.87 -4.00
CA THR A 112 -1.31 -17.34 -4.07
C THR A 112 -2.34 -17.81 -5.08
#